data_AF-A0A947BSL2-F1
#
_entry.id   AF-A0A947BSL2-F1
#
_cell.length_a   1.000
_cell.length_b   1.000
_cell.length_c   1.000
_cell.angle_alpha   90.00
_cell.angle_beta   90.00
_cell.angle_gamma   90.00
#
_symmetry.space_group_name_H-M   'P 1'
#
loop_
_entity.id
_entity.type
_entity.pdbx_description
1 polymer ?
#
loop_
_entity_poly.entity_id
_entity_poly.type
_entity_poly.pdbx_seq_one_letter_code
_entity_poly.pdbx_strand_id
1 'polypeptide(L)'
;MEMRGVDPTEVVDFGFRDGEWPGQIRATTKEGLKIPLHESNFKDGAINYMTYLYSPFRCQTCIDGSAEFSDISVSDAWTRDEFGNYLFSSQSKLLARTVLGIRTMKNAIESGTLVASDVTKESAYKTHKLHTVKKGMNAPLRVTRLHKAGYSAPNYDRDIGQPTLREHMAELSESFVMWLGKRRWTRYPLFRFLTSRYGWLFIAVRQRIKRRKYRGKPGVRTT
;
A
#
# COMPACT_ATOMS: atom_id res chain seq x y z
N MET A 1 -5.41 0.54 18.90
CA MET A 1 -5.70 1.21 20.18
C MET A 1 -5.48 0.23 21.32
N GLU A 2 -6.29 -0.82 21.47
CA GLU A 2 -6.18 -1.85 22.53
C GLU A 2 -4.74 -2.37 22.75
N MET A 3 -4.03 -2.78 21.68
CA MET A 3 -2.66 -3.33 21.81
C MET A 3 -1.58 -2.31 22.16
N ARG A 4 -1.91 -1.02 22.11
CA ARG A 4 -1.04 0.08 22.52
C ARG A 4 -1.46 0.68 23.86
N GLY A 5 -2.39 0.03 24.56
CA GLY A 5 -2.92 0.52 25.84
C GLY A 5 -3.75 1.80 25.72
N VAL A 6 -4.26 2.09 24.52
CA VAL A 6 -5.15 3.25 24.29
C VAL A 6 -6.58 2.78 24.42
N ASP A 7 -7.32 3.34 25.37
CA ASP A 7 -8.77 3.14 25.51
C ASP A 7 -9.50 3.74 24.29
N PRO A 8 -10.20 2.93 23.49
CA PRO A 8 -10.94 3.44 22.33
C PRO A 8 -12.02 4.46 22.69
N THR A 9 -12.56 4.44 23.91
CA THR A 9 -13.62 5.37 24.35
C THR A 9 -13.09 6.78 24.59
N GLU A 10 -11.77 6.92 24.77
CA GLU A 10 -11.08 8.20 24.95
C GLU A 10 -10.56 8.81 23.65
N VAL A 11 -10.72 8.12 22.51
CA VAL A 11 -10.27 8.58 21.19
C VAL A 11 -11.39 9.33 20.48
N VAL A 12 -11.11 10.56 20.04
CA VAL A 12 -12.04 11.39 19.25
C VAL A 12 -11.70 11.44 17.76
N ASP A 13 -10.44 11.16 17.40
CA ASP A 13 -9.99 11.15 16.01
C ASP A 13 -8.90 10.10 15.77
N PHE A 14 -8.84 9.58 14.54
CA PHE A 14 -7.87 8.60 14.11
C PHE A 14 -7.34 8.99 12.73
N GLY A 15 -6.07 9.36 12.68
CA GLY A 15 -5.38 9.66 11.44
C GLY A 15 -4.57 8.46 10.98
N PHE A 16 -4.96 7.84 9.86
CA PHE A 16 -4.19 6.76 9.24
C PHE A 16 -2.87 7.26 8.61
N ARG A 17 -2.81 8.55 8.26
CA ARG A 17 -1.69 9.28 7.65
C ARG A 17 -1.57 10.68 8.22
N ASP A 18 -1.54 10.80 9.55
CA ASP A 18 -1.48 12.12 10.19
C ASP A 18 -0.05 12.69 10.15
N GLY A 19 0.06 14.00 9.93
CA GLY A 19 1.32 14.76 9.87
C GLY A 19 1.97 14.83 8.49
N GLU A 20 3.24 15.26 8.46
CA GLU A 20 4.00 15.39 7.22
C GLU A 20 4.18 14.05 6.50
N TRP A 21 4.13 14.08 5.17
CA TRP A 21 4.31 12.89 4.34
C TRP A 21 5.64 12.23 4.68
N PRO A 22 5.67 10.91 4.93
CA PRO A 22 4.65 9.92 4.59
C PRO A 22 3.55 9.68 5.64
N GLY A 23 3.60 10.37 6.79
CA GLY A 23 2.62 10.33 7.86
C GLY A 23 2.78 9.19 8.86
N GLN A 24 2.07 9.29 9.97
CA GLN A 24 1.97 8.28 11.02
C GLN A 24 0.51 7.87 11.26
N ILE A 25 0.30 6.65 11.74
CA ILE A 25 -0.99 6.22 12.27
C ILE A 25 -1.07 6.75 13.71
N ARG A 26 -1.95 7.71 13.94
CA ARG A 26 -2.13 8.39 15.24
C ARG A 26 -3.58 8.33 15.71
N ALA A 27 -3.74 8.21 17.02
CA ALA A 27 -5.03 8.44 17.69
C ALA A 27 -4.95 9.79 18.41
N THR A 28 -6.01 10.57 18.34
CA THR A 28 -6.17 11.83 19.08
C THR A 28 -7.17 11.60 20.21
N THR A 29 -6.78 11.86 21.45
CA THR A 29 -7.66 11.68 22.62
C THR A 29 -8.60 12.87 22.80
N LYS A 30 -9.64 12.74 23.64
CA LYS A 30 -10.54 13.84 24.06
C LYS A 30 -9.79 15.05 24.62
N GLU A 31 -8.66 14.82 25.28
CA GLU A 31 -7.77 15.84 25.83
C GLU A 31 -6.85 16.49 24.77
N GLY A 32 -6.94 16.05 23.50
CA GLY A 32 -6.13 16.55 22.39
C GLY A 32 -4.76 15.88 22.26
N LEU A 33 -4.44 14.86 23.07
CA LEU A 33 -3.16 14.16 22.99
C LEU A 33 -3.09 13.30 21.71
N LYS A 34 -2.03 13.48 20.92
CA LYS A 34 -1.75 12.67 19.73
C LYS A 34 -0.83 11.50 20.08
N ILE A 35 -1.37 10.29 20.08
CA ILE A 35 -0.66 9.06 20.44
C ILE A 35 -0.26 8.30 19.16
N PRO A 36 1.04 8.08 18.89
CA PRO A 36 1.48 7.24 17.78
C PRO A 36 1.18 5.77 18.07
N LEU A 37 0.57 5.09 17.09
CA LEU A 37 0.16 3.70 17.22
C LEU A 37 1.19 2.70 16.67
N HIS A 38 2.31 3.18 16.14
CA HIS A 38 3.45 2.38 15.69
C HIS A 38 4.74 3.20 15.66
N GLU A 39 5.88 2.51 15.80
CA GLU A 39 7.22 3.12 15.88
C GLU A 39 7.90 3.28 14.50
N SER A 40 7.22 2.96 13.40
CA SER A 40 7.86 2.71 12.10
C SER A 40 7.38 3.63 10.98
N ASN A 41 8.22 3.89 9.98
CA ASN A 41 7.80 4.69 8.82
C ASN A 41 6.81 3.89 7.91
N PHE A 42 5.69 4.55 7.62
CA PHE A 42 4.56 4.28 6.72
C PHE A 42 4.60 2.99 5.86
N LYS A 43 5.58 2.83 4.94
CA LYS A 43 5.56 1.76 3.92
C LYS A 43 6.28 0.46 4.31
N ASP A 44 7.27 0.50 5.18
CA ASP A 44 8.03 -0.70 5.59
C ASP A 44 7.69 -1.13 7.03
N GLY A 45 6.62 -0.53 7.58
CA GLY A 45 6.08 -0.76 8.91
C GLY A 45 4.59 -1.10 8.94
N ALA A 46 3.85 -0.46 9.85
CA ALA A 46 2.48 -0.80 10.26
C ALA A 46 1.51 -1.14 9.12
N ILE A 47 1.53 -0.40 8.01
CA ILE A 47 0.55 -0.59 6.92
C ILE A 47 0.68 -1.92 6.22
N ASN A 48 1.91 -2.41 5.98
CA ASN A 48 2.09 -3.72 5.37
C ASN A 48 1.49 -4.81 6.25
N TYR A 49 1.76 -4.76 7.55
CA TYR A 49 1.23 -5.73 8.50
C TYR A 49 -0.28 -5.62 8.60
N MET A 50 -0.81 -4.40 8.72
CA MET A 50 -2.26 -4.16 8.78
C MET A 50 -2.99 -4.68 7.54
N THR A 51 -2.39 -4.53 6.36
CA THR A 51 -2.97 -5.07 5.12
C THR A 51 -3.11 -6.59 5.16
N TYR A 52 -2.22 -7.31 5.84
CA TYR A 52 -2.36 -8.77 5.98
C TYR A 52 -3.24 -9.18 7.16
N LEU A 53 -3.25 -8.38 8.24
CA LEU A 53 -3.91 -8.73 9.50
C LEU A 53 -5.35 -8.25 9.62
N TYR A 54 -5.72 -7.18 8.92
CA TYR A 54 -7.00 -6.49 9.08
C TYR A 54 -7.71 -6.18 7.76
N SER A 55 -7.14 -6.53 6.60
CA SER A 55 -7.79 -6.22 5.32
C SER A 55 -9.12 -6.96 5.16
N PRO A 56 -10.23 -6.24 4.89
CA PRO A 56 -11.53 -6.86 4.64
C PRO A 56 -11.48 -7.84 3.48
N PHE A 57 -12.33 -8.87 3.51
CA PHE A 57 -12.36 -9.90 2.47
C PHE A 57 -12.50 -9.32 1.05
N ARG A 58 -13.38 -8.33 0.86
CA ARG A 58 -13.60 -7.67 -0.43
C ARG A 58 -12.34 -6.97 -0.98
N CYS A 59 -11.44 -6.50 -0.11
CA CYS A 59 -10.17 -5.89 -0.53
C CYS A 59 -9.15 -6.94 -1.02
N GLN A 60 -9.27 -8.19 -0.53
CA GLN A 60 -8.43 -9.33 -0.90
C GLN A 60 -8.82 -9.94 -2.26
N THR A 61 -10.07 -9.76 -2.67
CA THR A 61 -10.59 -10.22 -3.98
C THR A 61 -10.65 -9.10 -5.02
N CYS A 62 -10.51 -7.83 -4.61
CA CYS A 62 -10.50 -6.69 -5.53
C CYS A 62 -9.31 -6.77 -6.49
N ILE A 63 -9.60 -6.71 -7.80
CA ILE A 63 -8.61 -6.74 -8.88
C ILE A 63 -8.18 -5.35 -9.37
N ASP A 64 -8.84 -4.29 -8.92
CA ASP A 64 -8.46 -2.93 -9.26
C ASP A 64 -7.55 -2.35 -8.17
N GLY A 65 -6.35 -1.94 -8.60
CA GLY A 65 -5.38 -1.23 -7.77
C GLY A 65 -5.02 0.16 -8.29
N SER A 66 -5.59 0.58 -9.42
CA SER A 66 -5.24 1.84 -10.08
C SER A 66 -6.43 2.75 -10.35
N ALA A 67 -7.64 2.40 -9.87
CA ALA A 67 -8.88 3.11 -10.15
C ALA A 67 -9.09 3.21 -11.67
N GLU A 68 -9.18 2.07 -12.33
CA GLU A 68 -9.09 1.95 -13.80
C GLU A 68 -10.23 2.66 -14.54
N PHE A 69 -11.39 2.80 -13.90
CA PHE A 69 -12.55 3.51 -14.44
C PHE A 69 -12.55 5.03 -14.17
N SER A 70 -11.50 5.57 -13.55
CA SER A 70 -11.40 7.01 -13.33
C SER A 70 -10.82 7.73 -14.55
N ASP A 71 -11.30 8.95 -14.79
CA ASP A 71 -10.71 9.88 -15.76
C ASP A 71 -9.25 10.19 -15.43
N ILE A 72 -8.97 10.35 -14.12
CA ILE A 72 -7.66 10.69 -13.55
C ILE A 72 -7.44 9.84 -12.30
N SER A 73 -6.37 9.04 -12.29
CA SER A 73 -5.89 8.36 -11.08
C SER A 73 -4.70 9.09 -10.47
N VAL A 74 -4.69 9.22 -9.16
CA VAL A 74 -3.57 9.81 -8.41
C VAL A 74 -3.02 8.80 -7.42
N SER A 75 -1.69 8.74 -7.29
CA SER A 75 -1.01 7.84 -6.36
C SER A 75 0.24 8.49 -5.80
N ASP A 76 0.69 8.03 -4.63
CA ASP A 76 2.03 8.32 -4.15
C ASP A 76 3.07 7.88 -5.21
N ALA A 77 4.06 8.74 -5.51
CA ALA A 77 5.09 8.41 -6.50
C ALA A 77 5.96 7.23 -6.05
N TRP A 78 6.26 7.11 -4.75
CA TRP A 78 7.16 6.12 -4.15
C TRP A 78 8.54 6.03 -4.81
N THR A 79 8.98 7.11 -5.43
CA THR A 79 10.27 7.22 -6.11
C THR A 79 11.41 7.17 -5.12
N ARG A 80 12.60 6.84 -5.63
CA ARG A 80 13.82 6.76 -4.86
C ARG A 80 14.96 7.45 -5.59
N ASP A 81 15.93 7.93 -4.83
CA ASP A 81 17.22 8.38 -5.34
C ASP A 81 18.10 7.18 -5.74
N GLU A 82 19.29 7.47 -6.28
CA GLU A 82 20.29 6.47 -6.68
C GLU A 82 20.89 5.67 -5.50
N PHE A 83 20.81 6.21 -4.29
CA PHE A 83 21.22 5.55 -3.04
C PHE A 83 20.13 4.63 -2.48
N GLY A 84 18.94 4.65 -3.07
CA GLY A 84 17.78 3.88 -2.66
C GLY A 84 17.02 4.48 -1.48
N ASN A 85 17.19 5.77 -1.15
CA ASN A 85 16.32 6.48 -0.22
C ASN A 85 15.05 6.91 -0.94
N TYR A 86 13.91 6.93 -0.24
CA TYR A 86 12.69 7.45 -0.85
C TYR A 86 12.75 8.97 -0.94
N LEU A 87 12.24 9.50 -2.04
CA LEU A 87 12.03 10.93 -2.20
C LEU A 87 10.65 11.25 -1.63
N PHE A 88 10.66 11.81 -0.41
CA PHE A 88 9.46 12.07 0.36
C PHE A 88 8.80 13.44 0.15
N SER A 89 9.42 14.31 -0.65
CA SER A 89 8.90 15.62 -1.00
C SER A 89 7.74 15.53 -2.00
N SER A 90 6.50 15.53 -1.48
CA SER A 90 5.26 16.05 -2.08
C SER A 90 4.90 15.71 -3.54
N GLN A 91 5.49 14.67 -4.12
CA GLN A 91 5.20 14.27 -5.49
C GLN A 91 4.12 13.19 -5.53
N SER A 92 3.03 13.52 -6.22
CA SER A 92 2.02 12.55 -6.64
C SER A 92 2.27 12.16 -8.09
N LYS A 93 1.95 10.92 -8.43
CA LYS A 93 1.87 10.46 -9.81
C LYS A 93 0.42 10.46 -10.26
N LEU A 94 0.19 11.08 -11.40
CA LEU A 94 -1.12 11.18 -12.02
C LEU A 94 -1.15 10.37 -13.32
N LEU A 95 -2.27 9.71 -13.59
CA LEU A 95 -2.56 9.00 -14.84
C LEU A 95 -3.92 9.45 -15.36
N ALA A 96 -3.93 10.24 -16.43
CA ALA A 96 -5.15 10.62 -17.15
C ALA A 96 -5.44 9.60 -18.25
N ARG A 97 -6.70 9.17 -18.37
CA ARG A 97 -7.12 8.11 -19.32
C ARG A 97 -8.08 8.61 -20.38
N THR A 98 -9.12 9.32 -19.97
CA THR A 98 -10.21 9.74 -20.84
C THR A 98 -9.91 11.11 -21.45
N VAL A 99 -10.64 11.45 -22.52
CA VAL A 99 -10.58 12.79 -23.14
C VAL A 99 -10.88 13.88 -22.10
N LEU A 100 -11.87 13.65 -21.22
CA LEU A 100 -12.20 14.55 -20.12
C LEU A 100 -11.03 14.68 -19.14
N GLY A 101 -10.46 13.58 -18.67
CA GLY A 101 -9.33 13.60 -17.74
C GLY A 101 -8.10 14.31 -18.30
N ILE A 102 -7.77 14.07 -19.57
CA ILE A 102 -6.65 14.74 -20.26
C ILE A 102 -6.91 16.24 -20.37
N ARG A 103 -8.12 16.65 -20.76
CA ARG A 103 -8.49 18.08 -20.85
C ARG A 103 -8.43 18.75 -19.48
N THR A 104 -8.99 18.14 -18.44
CA THR A 104 -8.98 18.66 -17.08
C THR A 104 -7.55 18.83 -16.55
N MET A 105 -6.69 17.83 -16.76
CA MET A 105 -5.28 17.90 -16.38
C MET A 105 -4.56 19.04 -17.12
N LYS A 106 -4.75 19.18 -18.43
CA LYS A 106 -4.13 20.24 -19.23
C LYS A 106 -4.57 21.63 -18.77
N ASN A 107 -5.87 21.84 -18.58
CA ASN A 107 -6.40 23.10 -18.07
C ASN A 107 -5.82 23.47 -16.68
N ALA A 108 -5.65 22.47 -15.80
CA ALA A 108 -5.03 22.69 -14.48
C ALA A 108 -3.55 23.10 -14.59
N ILE A 109 -2.82 22.56 -15.57
CA ILE A 109 -1.43 22.95 -15.86
C ILE A 109 -1.38 24.36 -16.46
N GLU A 110 -2.21 24.64 -17.46
CA GLU A 110 -2.27 25.93 -18.16
C GLU A 110 -2.66 27.09 -17.21
N SER A 111 -3.54 26.82 -16.24
CA SER A 111 -3.92 27.80 -15.21
C SER A 111 -2.90 27.97 -14.07
N GLY A 112 -1.81 27.17 -14.05
CA GLY A 112 -0.81 27.20 -12.99
C GLY A 112 -1.24 26.52 -11.68
N THR A 113 -2.43 25.91 -11.62
CA THR A 113 -2.92 25.17 -10.45
C THR A 113 -2.15 23.87 -10.22
N LEU A 114 -1.66 23.26 -11.29
CA LEU A 114 -0.91 22.00 -11.26
C LEU A 114 0.45 22.17 -11.94
N VAL A 115 1.53 21.96 -11.19
CA VAL A 115 2.88 21.80 -11.75
C VAL A 115 3.13 20.32 -11.98
N ALA A 116 3.35 19.91 -13.23
CA ALA A 116 3.56 18.53 -13.60
C ALA A 116 4.65 18.38 -14.68
N SER A 117 5.32 17.23 -14.67
CA SER A 117 6.26 16.79 -15.70
C SER A 117 5.84 15.42 -16.24
N ASP A 118 6.09 15.16 -17.52
CA ASP A 118 5.81 13.86 -18.12
C ASP A 118 6.88 12.82 -17.72
N VAL A 119 6.47 11.84 -16.94
CA VAL A 119 7.32 10.75 -16.43
C VAL A 119 6.99 9.40 -17.07
N THR A 120 6.21 9.37 -18.16
CA THR A 120 5.67 8.15 -18.78
C THR A 120 6.77 7.15 -19.18
N LYS A 121 7.89 7.66 -19.71
CA LYS A 121 9.02 6.84 -20.16
C LYS A 121 10.06 6.58 -19.07
N GLU A 122 9.90 7.17 -17.89
CA GLU A 122 10.90 7.11 -16.84
C GLU A 122 10.77 5.85 -15.98
N SER A 123 11.82 5.03 -15.95
CA SER A 123 11.83 3.79 -15.17
C SER A 123 11.73 4.03 -13.66
N ALA A 124 12.22 5.17 -13.17
CA ALA A 124 12.19 5.54 -11.76
C ALA A 124 10.76 5.64 -11.20
N TYR A 125 9.77 5.95 -12.05
CA TYR A 125 8.36 6.11 -11.68
C TYR A 125 7.54 4.80 -11.81
N LYS A 126 8.18 3.67 -12.16
CA LYS A 126 7.59 2.31 -12.20
C LYS A 126 7.60 1.63 -10.82
N THR A 127 6.97 2.25 -9.83
CA THR A 127 7.13 1.93 -8.39
C THR A 127 6.09 0.97 -7.80
N HIS A 128 4.97 0.74 -8.50
CA HIS A 128 3.81 -0.03 -7.99
C HIS A 128 3.79 -1.53 -8.38
N LYS A 129 4.92 -2.10 -8.81
CA LYS A 129 5.01 -3.48 -9.36
C LYS A 129 4.38 -4.55 -8.48
N LEU A 130 4.61 -4.51 -7.16
CA LEU A 130 4.01 -5.48 -6.24
C LEU A 130 2.50 -5.36 -6.16
N HIS A 131 1.98 -4.14 -6.24
CA HIS A 131 0.54 -3.90 -6.25
C HIS A 131 -0.07 -4.43 -7.56
N THR A 132 0.60 -4.21 -8.69
CA THR A 132 0.22 -4.79 -10.00
C THR A 132 0.14 -6.32 -9.95
N VAL A 133 1.13 -7.01 -9.37
CA VAL A 133 1.09 -8.47 -9.23
C VAL A 133 -0.05 -8.91 -8.31
N LYS A 134 -0.25 -8.24 -7.16
CA LYS A 134 -1.32 -8.60 -6.23
C LYS A 134 -2.72 -8.47 -6.84
N LYS A 135 -2.94 -7.40 -7.60
CA LYS A 135 -4.25 -7.06 -8.16
C LYS A 135 -4.50 -7.73 -9.51
N GLY A 136 -3.47 -7.89 -10.32
CA GLY A 136 -3.53 -8.53 -11.63
C GLY A 136 -3.37 -10.05 -11.62
N MET A 137 -2.78 -10.64 -10.58
CA MET A 137 -2.55 -12.10 -10.51
C MET A 137 -3.13 -12.72 -9.23
N ASN A 138 -2.70 -12.30 -8.04
CA ASN A 138 -3.10 -12.99 -6.80
C ASN A 138 -4.61 -12.89 -6.51
N ALA A 139 -5.21 -11.70 -6.64
CA ALA A 139 -6.63 -11.51 -6.38
C ALA A 139 -7.52 -12.27 -7.38
N PRO A 140 -7.27 -12.23 -8.70
CA PRO A 140 -7.97 -13.07 -9.67
C PRO A 140 -7.82 -14.58 -9.43
N LEU A 141 -6.60 -15.05 -9.11
CA LEU A 141 -6.34 -16.45 -8.74
C LEU A 141 -7.16 -16.87 -7.51
N ARG A 142 -7.20 -16.02 -6.50
CA ARG A 142 -7.99 -16.22 -5.28
C ARG A 142 -9.47 -16.32 -5.59
N VAL A 143 -10.01 -15.41 -6.42
CA VAL A 143 -11.42 -15.43 -6.85
C VAL A 143 -11.74 -16.74 -7.56
N THR A 144 -10.91 -17.14 -8.52
CA THR A 144 -11.09 -18.40 -9.26
C THR A 144 -11.09 -19.60 -8.32
N ARG A 145 -10.16 -19.65 -7.37
CA ARG A 145 -10.09 -20.72 -6.36
C ARG A 145 -11.33 -20.73 -5.45
N LEU A 146 -11.84 -19.56 -5.06
CA LEU A 146 -13.05 -19.43 -4.25
C LEU A 146 -14.29 -19.91 -5.01
N HIS A 147 -14.44 -19.53 -6.29
CA HIS A 147 -15.51 -20.04 -7.14
C HIS A 147 -15.46 -21.56 -7.29
N LYS A 148 -14.28 -22.13 -7.57
CA LYS A 148 -14.09 -23.60 -7.65
C LYS A 148 -14.45 -24.31 -6.35
N ALA A 149 -14.28 -23.65 -5.21
CA ALA A 149 -14.63 -24.18 -3.90
C ALA A 149 -16.07 -23.84 -3.45
N GLY A 150 -16.89 -23.26 -4.33
CA GLY A 150 -18.30 -22.94 -4.06
C GLY A 150 -18.54 -21.70 -3.19
N TYR A 151 -17.51 -20.90 -2.93
CA TYR A 151 -17.65 -19.65 -2.17
C TYR A 151 -18.13 -18.50 -3.06
N SER A 152 -18.93 -17.61 -2.48
CA SER A 152 -19.30 -16.34 -3.12
C SER A 152 -18.08 -15.42 -3.24
N ALA A 153 -17.74 -15.07 -4.48
CA ALA A 153 -16.71 -14.10 -4.82
C ALA A 153 -17.16 -13.29 -6.06
N PRO A 154 -16.66 -12.06 -6.26
CA PRO A 154 -17.06 -11.24 -7.39
C PRO A 154 -16.73 -11.89 -8.73
N ASN A 155 -17.61 -11.70 -9.72
CA ASN A 155 -17.33 -12.07 -11.11
C ASN A 155 -16.63 -10.89 -11.78
N TYR A 156 -15.51 -11.17 -12.42
CA TYR A 156 -14.73 -10.17 -13.15
C TYR A 156 -14.67 -10.56 -14.63
N ASP A 157 -14.54 -9.55 -15.49
CA ASP A 157 -14.44 -9.64 -16.95
C ASP A 157 -13.01 -9.94 -17.44
N ARG A 158 -12.14 -10.45 -16.56
CA ARG A 158 -10.73 -10.71 -16.86
C ARG A 158 -10.38 -12.15 -16.67
N ASP A 159 -9.73 -12.71 -17.69
CA ASP A 159 -9.08 -14.00 -17.61
C ASP A 159 -7.70 -13.86 -16.95
N ILE A 160 -7.35 -14.85 -16.15
CA ILE A 160 -6.06 -15.03 -15.49
C ILE A 160 -5.02 -15.69 -16.38
N GLY A 161 -5.42 -16.15 -17.57
CA GLY A 161 -4.57 -16.89 -18.48
C GLY A 161 -4.21 -18.25 -17.91
N GLN A 162 -2.92 -18.64 -18.02
CA GLN A 162 -2.39 -19.89 -17.48
C GLN A 162 -1.37 -19.60 -16.37
N PRO A 163 -1.82 -19.53 -15.11
CA PRO A 163 -0.94 -19.26 -13.98
C PRO A 163 0.06 -20.39 -13.76
N THR A 164 1.27 -20.02 -13.37
CA THR A 164 2.33 -20.96 -13.02
C THR A 164 2.10 -21.56 -11.62
N LEU A 165 2.74 -22.71 -11.34
CA LEU A 165 2.73 -23.31 -9.99
C LEU A 165 3.24 -22.33 -8.92
N ARG A 166 4.22 -21.48 -9.27
CA ARG A 166 4.76 -20.47 -8.34
C ARG A 166 3.72 -19.42 -7.97
N GLU A 167 2.88 -19.00 -8.91
CA GLU A 167 1.82 -18.02 -8.67
C GLU A 167 0.70 -18.61 -7.81
N HIS A 168 0.33 -19.87 -8.05
CA HIS A 168 -0.58 -20.60 -7.18
C HIS A 168 -0.06 -20.70 -5.73
N MET A 169 1.21 -21.10 -5.55
CA MET A 169 1.81 -21.18 -4.22
C MET A 169 1.93 -19.80 -3.54
N ALA A 170 2.23 -18.75 -4.31
CA ALA A 170 2.27 -17.38 -3.81
C ALA A 170 0.88 -16.91 -3.35
N GLU A 171 -0.17 -17.19 -4.12
CA GLU A 171 -1.55 -16.85 -3.74
C GLU A 171 -2.00 -17.63 -2.50
N LEU A 172 -1.72 -18.93 -2.45
CA LEU A 172 -2.09 -19.80 -1.32
C LEU A 172 -1.37 -19.37 -0.03
N SER A 173 -0.08 -19.09 -0.11
CA SER A 173 0.68 -18.60 1.05
C SER A 173 0.16 -17.24 1.54
N GLU A 174 -0.17 -16.33 0.63
CA GLU A 174 -0.78 -15.05 0.99
C GLU A 174 -2.14 -15.24 1.65
N SER A 175 -2.99 -16.10 1.09
CA SER A 175 -4.31 -16.43 1.65
C SER A 175 -4.21 -17.10 3.02
N PHE A 176 -3.23 -17.97 3.23
CA PHE A 176 -2.95 -18.60 4.51
C PHE A 176 -2.52 -17.57 5.56
N VAL A 177 -1.60 -16.65 5.21
CA VAL A 177 -1.19 -15.55 6.10
C VAL A 177 -2.37 -14.65 6.45
N MET A 178 -3.22 -14.29 5.49
CA MET A 178 -4.42 -13.49 5.75
C MET A 178 -5.43 -14.24 6.62
N TRP A 179 -5.59 -15.54 6.42
CA TRP A 179 -6.46 -16.38 7.24
C TRP A 179 -5.95 -16.49 8.68
N LEU A 180 -4.64 -16.70 8.88
CA LEU A 180 -4.01 -16.60 10.19
C LEU A 180 -4.24 -15.21 10.77
N GLY A 181 -4.09 -14.16 9.97
CA GLY A 181 -4.33 -12.78 10.37
C GLY A 181 -5.76 -12.50 10.85
N LYS A 182 -6.77 -13.29 10.46
CA LYS A 182 -8.16 -13.10 10.95
C LYS A 182 -8.39 -13.62 12.37
N ARG A 183 -7.56 -14.54 12.86
CA ARG A 183 -7.74 -15.15 14.17
C ARG A 183 -7.19 -14.22 15.26
N ARG A 184 -8.00 -13.92 16.29
CA ARG A 184 -7.59 -12.98 17.37
C ARG A 184 -6.28 -13.41 18.04
N TRP A 185 -6.16 -14.71 18.35
CA TRP A 185 -5.03 -15.28 19.10
C TRP A 185 -3.69 -15.27 18.33
N THR A 186 -3.69 -15.22 17.00
CA THR A 186 -2.48 -15.02 16.18
C THR A 186 -2.26 -13.53 15.90
N ARG A 187 -3.32 -12.82 15.54
CA ARG A 187 -3.26 -11.40 15.14
C ARG A 187 -2.76 -10.50 16.26
N TYR A 188 -3.26 -10.70 17.47
CA TYR A 188 -2.98 -9.84 18.62
C TYR A 188 -1.52 -9.89 19.07
N PRO A 189 -0.94 -11.05 19.39
CA PRO A 189 0.47 -11.12 19.77
C PRO A 189 1.38 -10.65 18.64
N LEU A 190 1.08 -11.01 17.39
CA LEU A 190 1.87 -10.59 16.23
C LEU A 190 1.85 -9.07 16.03
N PHE A 191 0.68 -8.44 16.09
CA PHE A 191 0.58 -6.98 15.94
C PHE A 191 1.20 -6.24 17.12
N ARG A 192 1.02 -6.73 18.37
CA ARG A 192 1.71 -6.19 19.56
C ARG A 192 3.23 -6.26 19.40
N PHE A 193 3.75 -7.38 18.90
CA PHE A 193 5.18 -7.54 18.63
C PHE A 193 5.68 -6.59 17.54
N LEU A 194 5.02 -6.55 16.38
CA LEU A 194 5.40 -5.73 15.23
C LEU A 194 5.32 -4.22 15.49
N THR A 195 4.44 -3.80 16.39
CA THR A 195 4.32 -2.39 16.83
C THR A 195 5.13 -2.07 18.09
N SER A 196 5.86 -3.03 18.65
CA SER A 196 6.76 -2.80 19.80
C SER A 196 8.13 -2.26 19.35
N ARG A 197 8.94 -1.83 20.33
CA ARG A 197 10.35 -1.48 20.14
C ARG A 197 11.19 -2.59 19.49
N TYR A 198 10.82 -3.86 19.66
CA TYR A 198 11.52 -4.99 19.06
C TYR A 198 11.15 -5.19 17.59
N GLY A 199 9.90 -4.91 17.22
CA GLY A 199 9.46 -4.90 15.83
C GLY A 199 10.24 -3.90 14.97
N TRP A 200 10.68 -2.80 15.58
CA TRP A 200 11.53 -1.81 14.93
C TRP A 200 12.85 -2.38 14.39
N LEU A 201 13.49 -3.33 15.09
CA LEU A 201 14.73 -3.97 14.62
C LEU A 201 14.49 -4.71 13.29
N PHE A 202 13.39 -5.46 13.18
CA PHE A 202 13.01 -6.15 11.95
C PHE A 202 12.75 -5.16 10.81
N ILE A 203 12.11 -4.04 11.12
CA ILE A 203 11.82 -2.98 10.16
C ILE A 203 13.13 -2.32 9.70
N ALA A 204 14.07 -2.06 10.60
CA ALA A 204 15.38 -1.50 10.28
C ALA A 204 16.20 -2.45 9.38
N VAL A 205 16.23 -3.75 9.70
CA VAL A 205 16.88 -4.77 8.87
C VAL A 205 16.24 -4.83 7.47
N ARG A 206 14.90 -4.89 7.41
CA ARG A 206 14.16 -4.88 6.14
C ARG A 206 14.47 -3.64 5.30
N GLN A 207 14.50 -2.46 5.92
CA GLN A 207 14.85 -1.21 5.25
C GLN A 207 16.28 -1.26 4.70
N ARG A 208 17.25 -1.78 5.46
CA ARG A 208 18.65 -1.92 5.01
C ARG A 208 18.77 -2.86 3.81
N ILE A 209 18.11 -4.01 3.84
CA ILE A 209 18.07 -4.97 2.72
C ILE A 209 17.46 -4.29 1.48
N LYS A 210 16.38 -3.55 1.67
CA LYS A 210 15.67 -2.87 0.59
C LYS A 210 16.52 -1.75 -0.02
N ARG A 211 17.15 -0.90 0.79
CA ARG A 211 18.10 0.13 0.31
C ARG A 211 19.20 -0.50 -0.55
N ARG A 212 19.81 -1.60 -0.08
CA ARG A 212 20.81 -2.36 -0.86
C ARG A 212 20.27 -2.87 -2.20
N LYS A 213 19.03 -3.38 -2.25
CA LYS A 213 18.38 -3.85 -3.49
C LYS A 213 18.13 -2.75 -4.52
N TYR A 214 17.99 -1.50 -4.09
CA TYR A 214 17.71 -0.36 -4.96
C TYR A 214 18.92 0.53 -5.24
N ARG A 215 20.03 0.36 -4.50
CA ARG A 215 21.29 1.07 -4.73
C ARG A 215 21.82 0.78 -6.14
N GLY A 216 22.20 1.83 -6.87
CA GLY A 216 22.77 1.72 -8.22
C GLY A 216 21.75 1.38 -9.33
N LYS A 217 20.44 1.37 -9.02
CA LYS A 217 19.40 1.35 -10.05
C LYS A 217 19.12 2.78 -10.51
N PRO A 218 18.58 2.97 -11.73
CA PRO A 218 18.15 4.29 -12.18
C PRO A 218 17.09 4.83 -11.21
N GLY A 219 17.53 5.74 -10.33
CA GLY A 219 16.71 6.56 -9.46
C GLY A 219 16.46 7.92 -10.11
N VAL A 220 15.60 8.73 -9.50
CA VAL A 220 15.50 10.13 -9.90
C VAL A 220 16.78 10.82 -9.46
N ARG A 221 17.47 11.52 -10.37
CA ARG A 221 18.60 12.39 -10.00
C ARG A 221 18.04 13.53 -9.16
N THR A 222 18.46 13.61 -7.90
CA THR A 222 18.27 14.83 -7.11
C THR A 222 19.20 15.88 -7.71
N THR A 223 18.66 16.75 -8.55
CA THR A 223 19.32 18.02 -8.90
C THR A 223 19.32 18.95 -7.70
#